data_AF-A0A6N8GZP3-F1
#
_entry.id   AF-A0A6N8GZP3-F1
#
_cell.length_a   1.000
_cell.length_b   1.000
_cell.length_c   1.000
_cell.angle_alpha   90.00
_cell.angle_beta   90.00
_cell.angle_gamma   90.00
#
_symmetry.space_group_name_H-M   'P 1'
#
loop_
_entity.id
_entity.type
_entity.pdbx_description
1 polymer ?
#
loop_
_entity_poly.entity_id
_entity_poly.type
_entity_poly.pdbx_seq_one_letter_code
_entity_poly.pdbx_strand_id
1 'polypeptide(L)' 'MIIQTIRMKSVTAEGMGTLSVFEAEHDVPFAIKRIYYIHNVPAGVQRGGHAHKKLRQLLWCHLRQNPHHTG' A
#
# COMPACT_ATOMS: atom_id res chain seq x y z
N MET A 1 -8.46 17.25 5.42
CA MET A 1 -7.80 15.97 5.08
C MET A 1 -7.92 15.79 3.59
N ILE A 2 -6.82 15.77 2.85
CA ILE A 2 -6.84 15.58 1.40
C ILE A 2 -6.43 14.14 1.12
N ILE A 3 -7.31 13.39 0.46
CA ILE A 3 -7.00 12.06 -0.08
C ILE A 3 -6.54 12.25 -1.51
N GLN A 4 -5.40 11.66 -1.85
CA GLN A 4 -4.83 11.70 -3.18
C GLN A 4 -4.44 10.30 -3.63
N THR A 5 -4.65 9.99 -4.89
CA THR A 5 -4.18 8.74 -5.50
C THR A 5 -2.80 8.97 -6.09
N ILE A 6 -1.85 8.09 -5.78
CA ILE A 6 -0.49 8.13 -6.33
C ILE A 6 -0.35 6.97 -7.30
N ARG A 7 0.07 7.25 -8.54
CA ARG A 7 0.36 6.22 -9.53
C ARG A 7 1.73 5.62 -9.23
N MET A 8 1.76 4.32 -9.03
CA MET A 8 2.99 3.59 -8.78
C MET A 8 3.81 3.48 -10.08
N LYS A 9 5.12 3.76 -9.98
CA LYS A 9 6.08 3.48 -11.06
C LYS A 9 6.44 2.00 -11.00
N SER A 10 6.36 1.32 -12.13
CA SER A 10 6.66 -0.11 -12.22
C SER A 10 7.37 -0.44 -13.52
N VAL A 11 8.29 -1.40 -13.46
CA VAL A 11 9.01 -1.97 -14.62
C VAL A 11 8.79 -3.48 -14.59
N THR A 12 8.34 -4.04 -15.70
CA THR A 12 8.14 -5.49 -15.86
C THR A 12 9.19 -6.02 -16.81
N ALA A 13 9.86 -7.10 -16.41
CA ALA A 13 10.81 -7.80 -17.24
C ALA A 13 10.35 -9.26 -17.43
N GLU A 14 10.43 -9.74 -18.67
CA GLU A 14 10.05 -11.10 -19.03
C GLU A 14 10.86 -12.12 -18.24
N GLY A 15 10.18 -13.11 -17.65
CA GLY A 15 10.81 -14.11 -16.80
C GLY A 15 11.29 -13.63 -15.41
N MET A 16 11.28 -12.31 -15.13
CA MET A 16 11.79 -11.74 -13.85
C MET A 16 10.69 -11.08 -13.00
N GLY A 17 9.51 -10.83 -13.57
CA GLY A 17 8.38 -10.23 -12.87
C GLY A 17 8.39 -8.71 -12.92
N THR A 18 7.70 -8.08 -11.96
CA THR A 18 7.46 -6.63 -11.91
C THR A 18 8.09 -6.02 -10.67
N LEU A 19 8.99 -5.06 -10.87
CA LEU A 19 9.52 -4.19 -9.82
C LEU A 19 8.68 -2.92 -9.74
N SER A 20 8.31 -2.50 -8.54
CA SER A 20 7.59 -1.24 -8.31
C SER A 20 8.30 -0.38 -7.27
N VAL A 21 8.30 0.93 -7.47
CA VAL A 21 9.12 1.86 -6.67
C VAL A 21 8.29 3.07 -6.23
N PHE A 22 8.57 3.53 -5.00
CA PHE A 22 8.15 4.82 -4.48
C PHE A 22 9.37 5.55 -3.92
N GLU A 23 9.62 6.75 -4.44
CA GLU A 23 10.68 7.62 -3.96
C GLU A 23 10.11 8.65 -2.96
N ALA A 24 10.70 8.70 -1.76
CA ALA A 24 10.34 9.69 -0.74
C ALA A 24 10.62 11.11 -1.26
N GLU A 25 9.74 12.04 -0.92
CA GLU A 25 9.84 13.47 -1.32
C GLU A 25 9.79 13.74 -2.83
N HIS A 26 9.57 12.70 -3.65
CA HIS A 26 9.34 12.79 -5.09
C HIS A 26 7.97 12.21 -5.46
N ASP A 27 7.82 10.88 -5.36
CA ASP A 27 6.53 10.21 -5.64
C ASP A 27 5.58 10.33 -4.44
N VAL A 28 6.15 10.27 -3.24
CA VAL A 28 5.44 10.40 -1.97
C VAL A 28 5.79 11.77 -1.36
N PRO A 29 4.84 12.70 -1.17
CA PRO A 29 5.14 14.10 -0.83
C PRO A 29 5.52 14.31 0.66
N PHE A 30 6.14 13.32 1.29
CA PHE A 30 6.67 13.35 2.65
C PHE A 30 7.82 12.33 2.80
N ALA A 31 8.73 12.60 3.74
CA ALA A 31 9.78 11.65 4.11
C ALA A 31 9.20 10.34 4.68
N ILE A 32 9.67 9.20 4.16
CA ILE A 32 9.31 7.88 4.64
C ILE A 32 10.17 7.55 5.87
N LYS A 33 9.58 7.65 7.07
CA LYS A 33 10.26 7.34 8.34
C LYS A 33 9.93 5.97 8.91
N ARG A 34 8.89 5.31 8.39
CA ARG A 34 8.41 4.02 8.88
C ARG A 34 7.65 3.29 7.78
N ILE A 35 7.91 2.00 7.66
CA ILE A 35 7.17 1.06 6.81
C ILE A 35 6.63 -0.04 7.72
N TYR A 36 5.37 -0.43 7.51
CA TYR A 36 4.75 -1.56 8.20
C TYR A 36 3.75 -2.22 7.27
N TYR A 37 3.48 -3.50 7.51
CA TYR A 37 2.60 -4.31 6.69
C TYR A 37 1.59 -5.01 7.57
N ILE A 38 0.37 -5.11 7.07
CA ILE A 38 -0.69 -5.92 7.69
C ILE A 38 -0.91 -7.11 6.76
N HIS A 39 -0.81 -8.31 7.30
CA HIS A 39 -0.94 -9.57 6.57
C HIS A 39 -1.79 -10.56 7.38
N ASN A 40 -2.24 -11.64 6.74
CA ASN A 40 -3.08 -12.69 7.35
C ASN A 40 -4.32 -12.16 8.09
N VAL A 41 -4.97 -11.14 7.52
CA VAL A 41 -6.24 -10.61 8.06
C VAL A 41 -7.37 -11.57 7.70
N PRO A 42 -8.12 -12.10 8.69
CA PRO A 42 -9.27 -12.96 8.40
C PRO A 42 -10.33 -12.24 7.57
N ALA A 43 -11.08 -13.00 6.77
CA ALA A 43 -12.21 -12.45 6.02
C ALA A 43 -13.25 -11.83 6.95
N GLY A 44 -13.89 -10.74 6.51
CA GLY A 44 -14.91 -10.04 7.28
C GLY A 44 -14.40 -9.12 8.41
N VAL A 45 -13.08 -9.07 8.64
CA VAL A 45 -12.51 -8.19 9.68
C VAL A 45 -12.33 -6.77 9.15
N GLN A 46 -12.94 -5.80 9.84
CA GLN A 46 -12.70 -4.37 9.60
C GLN A 46 -11.52 -3.86 10.46
N ARG A 47 -10.69 -2.98 9.88
CA ARG A 47 -9.54 -2.36 10.55
C ARG A 47 -9.54 -0.85 10.30
N GLY A 48 -8.93 -0.11 11.23
CA GLY A 48 -8.95 1.36 11.23
C GLY A 48 -9.77 1.89 12.40
N GLY A 49 -10.73 2.79 12.14
CA GLY A 49 -11.58 3.37 13.18
C GLY A 49 -10.93 4.49 14.00
N HIS A 50 -9.82 5.04 13.52
CA HIS A 50 -9.12 6.17 14.15
C HIS A 50 -8.67 7.20 13.11
N ALA A 51 -8.41 8.42 13.56
CA ALA A 51 -7.86 9.50 12.75
C ALA A 51 -6.50 9.94 13.30
N HIS A 52 -5.68 10.54 12.44
CA HIS A 52 -4.39 11.10 12.82
C HIS A 52 -4.40 12.63 12.75
N LYS A 53 -3.80 13.28 13.75
CA LYS A 53 -3.66 14.75 13.78
C LYS A 53 -2.53 15.26 12.88
N LYS A 54 -1.40 14.52 12.80
CA LYS A 54 -0.18 14.95 12.09
C LYS A 54 0.40 13.90 11.13
N LEU A 55 -0.06 12.63 11.21
CA LEU A 55 0.50 11.55 10.42
C LEU A 55 0.04 11.67 8.96
N ARG A 56 0.97 11.49 8.02
CA ARG A 56 0.71 11.33 6.58
C ARG A 56 1.05 9.89 6.20
N GLN A 57 0.19 9.24 5.43
CA GLN A 57 0.32 7.82 5.11
C GLN A 57 0.03 7.59 3.64
N LEU A 58 0.74 6.63 3.06
CA LEU A 58 0.41 6.00 1.78
C LEU A 58 -0.04 4.57 2.10
N LEU A 59 -1.23 4.18 1.64
CA LEU A 59 -1.70 2.81 1.72
C LEU A 59 -1.47 2.13 0.38
N TRP A 60 -0.86 0.96 0.40
CA TRP A 60 -0.59 0.16 -0.78
C TRP A 60 -0.97 -1.30 -0.52
N CYS A 61 -1.74 -1.88 -1.44
CA CYS A 61 -2.10 -3.29 -1.42
C CYS A 61 -1.31 -4.00 -2.53
N HIS A 62 -0.35 -4.84 -2.14
CA HIS A 62 0.50 -5.58 -3.07
C HIS A 62 -0.18 -6.87 -3.58
N LEU A 63 -0.96 -7.54 -2.74
CA LEU A 63 -1.58 -8.81 -3.06
C LEU A 63 -3.03 -8.58 -3.47
N ARG A 64 -3.39 -9.01 -4.69
CA ARG A 64 -4.80 -9.19 -5.02
C ARG A 64 -5.36 -10.29 -4.12
N GLN A 65 -6.35 -9.97 -3.30
CA GLN A 65 -7.16 -11.01 -2.65
C GLN A 65 -7.91 -11.76 -3.75
N ASN A 66 -7.56 -13.04 -3.95
CA ASN A 66 -8.36 -13.94 -4.78
C ASN A 66 -9.66 -14.23 -4.03
N PRO A 67 -10.84 -13.92 -4.60
CA PRO A 67 -12.12 -14.12 -3.90
C PRO A 67 -12.53 -15.59 -3.73
N HIS A 68 -11.69 -16.57 -4.15
CA HIS A 68 -12.04 -18.00 -4.20
C HIS A 68 -11.31 -18.90 -3.20
N HIS A 69 -10.86 -18.39 -2.06
CA HIS A 69 -10.41 -19.24 -0.94
C HIS A 69 -11.40 -19.18 0.23
N THR A 70 -12.58 -19.75 -0.01
CA THR A 70 -13.43 -20.33 1.03
C THR A 70 -13.04 -21.80 1.18
N GLY A 71 -12.30 -22.10 2.26
CA GLY A 71 -12.33 -23.44 2.86
C GLY A 71 -13.54 -23.55 3.77
#